data_AF-A0A1F4QTT8-F1
#
_entry.id   AF-A0A1F4QTT8-F1
#
_cell.length_a   1.000
_cell.length_b   1.000
_cell.length_c   1.000
_cell.angle_alpha   90.00
_cell.angle_beta   90.00
_cell.angle_gamma   90.00
#
_symmetry.space_group_name_H-M   'P 1'
#
loop_
_entity.id
_entity.type
_entity.pdbx_description
1 polymer ?
#
loop_
_entity_poly.entity_id
_entity_poly.type
_entity_poly.pdbx_seq_one_letter_code
_entity_poly.pdbx_strand_id
1 'polypeptide(L)'
;MTLVITVFEPVSKRMQLESVHPGVTVEEVKAKTGFDLLVPSTIPQTVPPTPDQIRLLRERIDPECEYLAPPQPAARKNQVTARRGLEL
;
A
#
# COMPACT_ATOMS: atom_id res chain seq x y z
N MET A 1 -4.88 -3.09 8.96
CA MET A 1 -4.81 -2.39 7.66
C MET A 1 -3.63 -2.97 6.89
N THR A 2 -3.87 -3.68 5.80
CA THR A 2 -2.79 -4.21 4.96
C THR A 2 -2.04 -3.04 4.32
N LEU A 3 -0.73 -3.16 4.14
CA LEU A 3 0.16 -2.05 3.76
C LEU A 3 0.62 -2.12 2.30
N VAL A 4 0.63 -3.33 1.75
CA VAL A 4 1.28 -3.68 0.48
C VAL A 4 0.62 -4.88 -0.19
N ILE A 5 0.88 -5.04 -1.48
CA ILE A 5 0.60 -6.27 -2.22
C ILE A 5 1.93 -6.97 -2.50
N THR A 6 1.96 -8.27 -2.25
CA THR A 6 3.14 -9.14 -2.40
C THR A 6 2.80 -10.36 -3.23
N VAL A 7 3.75 -10.78 -4.06
CA VAL A 7 3.66 -11.98 -4.90
C VAL A 7 4.81 -12.93 -4.59
N PHE A 8 4.68 -14.19 -4.96
CA PHE A 8 5.79 -15.14 -4.90
C PHE A 8 6.52 -15.16 -6.23
N GLU A 9 7.84 -14.94 -6.19
CA GLU A 9 8.67 -15.06 -7.38
C GLU A 9 8.65 -16.53 -7.87
N PRO A 10 8.38 -16.78 -9.17
CA PRO A 10 8.06 -18.11 -9.66
C PRO A 10 9.16 -19.16 -9.47
N VAL A 11 10.44 -18.77 -9.44
CA VAL A 11 11.57 -19.69 -9.35
C VAL A 11 12.04 -19.89 -7.90
N SER A 12 12.47 -18.81 -7.25
CA SER A 12 13.01 -18.79 -5.89
C SER A 12 11.94 -18.98 -4.81
N LYS A 13 10.65 -18.81 -5.15
CA LYS A 13 9.52 -18.83 -4.22
C LYS A 13 9.66 -17.86 -3.06
N ARG A 14 10.52 -16.85 -3.20
CA ARG A 14 10.67 -15.78 -2.22
C ARG A 14 9.53 -14.78 -2.40
N MET A 15 9.18 -14.15 -1.30
CA MET A 15 8.15 -13.11 -1.29
C MET A 15 8.74 -11.82 -1.88
N GLN A 16 8.06 -11.29 -2.88
CA GLN A 16 8.44 -10.10 -3.61
C GLN A 16 7.36 -9.02 -3.46
N LEU A 17 7.80 -7.78 -3.31
CA LEU A 17 6.91 -6.62 -3.26
C LEU A 17 6.39 -6.29 -4.66
N GLU A 18 5.08 -6.29 -4.84
CA GLU A 18 4.42 -5.97 -6.11
C GLU A 18 3.95 -4.52 -6.16
N SER A 19 3.26 -4.05 -5.11
CA SER A 19 2.86 -2.65 -5.00
C SER A 19 2.77 -2.19 -3.56
N VAL A 20 2.94 -0.89 -3.35
CA VAL A 20 2.73 -0.25 -2.04
C VAL A 20 1.44 0.55 -2.05
N HIS A 21 0.70 0.54 -0.94
CA HIS A 21 -0.45 1.44 -0.85
C HIS A 21 -0.01 2.91 -0.81
N PRO A 22 -0.85 3.84 -1.31
CA PRO A 22 -0.53 5.26 -1.28
C PRO A 22 -0.19 5.75 0.13
N GLY A 23 0.97 6.40 0.28
CA GLY A 23 1.45 6.93 1.56
C GLY A 23 2.35 5.99 2.37
N VAL A 24 2.60 4.76 1.90
CA VAL A 24 3.52 3.80 2.53
C VAL A 24 4.87 3.79 1.82
N THR A 25 5.97 3.79 2.58
CA THR A 25 7.33 3.67 2.04
C THR A 25 7.84 2.24 2.13
N VAL A 26 8.77 1.85 1.26
CA VAL A 26 9.40 0.52 1.28
C VAL A 26 10.14 0.26 2.61
N GLU A 27 10.71 1.30 3.21
CA GLU A 27 11.38 1.21 4.51
C GLU A 27 10.40 0.84 5.63
N GLU A 28 9.21 1.44 5.64
CA GLU A 28 8.16 1.10 6.60
C GLU A 28 7.68 -0.35 6.41
N VAL A 29 7.59 -0.81 5.16
CA VAL A 29 7.24 -2.20 4.85
C VAL A 29 8.30 -3.16 5.38
N LYS A 30 9.59 -2.85 5.16
CA LYS A 30 10.70 -3.66 5.69
C LYS A 30 10.71 -3.67 7.22
N ALA A 31 10.50 -2.52 7.87
CA ALA A 31 10.47 -2.43 9.33
C ALA A 31 9.32 -3.25 9.96
N LYS A 32 8.19 -3.39 9.24
CA LYS A 32 7.03 -4.17 9.69
C LYS A 32 7.05 -5.62 9.23
N THR A 33 8.00 -6.01 8.38
CA THR A 33 8.12 -7.37 7.86
C THR A 33 9.29 -8.07 8.54
N GLY A 34 9.03 -9.16 9.25
CA GLY A 34 10.05 -9.90 10.02
C GLY A 34 11.03 -10.74 9.19
N PHE A 35 11.02 -10.62 7.86
CA PHE A 35 11.88 -11.36 6.94
C PHE A 35 12.27 -10.49 5.73
N ASP A 36 13.31 -10.91 5.01
CA ASP A 36 13.82 -10.18 3.85
C ASP A 36 12.88 -10.33 2.64
N LEU A 37 12.41 -9.20 2.11
CA LEU A 37 11.54 -9.12 0.95
C LEU A 37 12.36 -8.81 -0.30
N LEU A 38 12.06 -9.49 -1.42
CA LEU A 38 12.58 -9.08 -2.71
C LEU A 38 11.93 -7.74 -3.11
N VAL A 39 12.76 -6.72 -3.30
CA VAL A 39 12.32 -5.37 -3.66
C VAL A 39 12.79 -5.05 -5.07
N PRO A 40 11.89 -4.97 -6.07
CA PRO A 40 12.26 -4.55 -7.43
C PRO A 40 12.68 -3.08 -7.47
N SER A 41 13.41 -2.67 -8.50
CA SER A 41 13.90 -1.30 -8.66
C SER A 41 12.80 -0.26 -8.81
N THR A 42 11.64 -0.67 -9.33
CA THR A 42 10.45 0.18 -9.48
C THR A 42 9.27 -0.54 -8.83
N ILE A 43 8.59 0.14 -7.91
CA ILE A 43 7.42 -0.39 -7.21
C ILE A 43 6.26 0.59 -7.42
N PRO A 44 5.21 0.20 -8.14
CA PRO A 44 4.04 1.05 -8.35
C PRO A 44 3.25 1.23 -7.04
N GLN A 45 2.47 2.30 -6.99
CA GLN A 45 1.43 2.45 -5.97
C GLN A 45 0.18 1.68 -6.38
N THR A 46 -0.48 1.06 -5.40
CA THR A 46 -1.78 0.42 -5.64
C THR A 46 -2.80 1.46 -6.06
N VAL A 47 -3.50 1.20 -7.16
CA VAL A 47 -4.54 2.08 -7.69
C VAL A 47 -5.70 2.14 -6.68
N PRO A 48 -6.18 3.34 -6.30
CA PRO A 48 -7.32 3.46 -5.41
C PRO A 48 -8.59 2.93 -6.09
N PRO A 49 -9.55 2.40 -5.32
CA PRO A 49 -10.84 1.96 -5.86
C PRO A 49 -11.60 3.12 -6.49
N THR A 50 -12.45 2.81 -7.47
CA THR A 50 -13.25 3.84 -8.16
C THR A 50 -14.42 4.32 -7.29
N PRO A 51 -14.95 5.53 -7.54
CA PRO A 51 -16.12 6.03 -6.80
C PRO A 51 -17.34 5.11 -6.87
N ASP A 52 -17.60 4.48 -8.01
CA ASP A 52 -18.71 3.52 -8.17
C ASP A 52 -18.49 2.24 -7.36
N GLN A 53 -17.25 1.73 -7.30
CA GLN A 53 -16.92 0.58 -6.45
C GLN A 53 -17.12 0.91 -4.97
N ILE A 54 -16.69 2.12 -4.55
CA ILE A 54 -16.93 2.60 -3.19
C ILE A 54 -18.43 2.72 -2.91
N ARG A 55 -19.21 3.29 -3.83
CA ARG A 55 -20.67 3.41 -3.68
C ARG A 55 -21.33 2.05 -3.54
N LEU A 56 -21.02 1.11 -4.43
CA LEU A 56 -21.56 -0.24 -4.40
C LEU A 56 -21.26 -0.95 -3.09
N LEU A 57 -20.02 -0.81 -2.60
CA LEU A 57 -19.60 -1.41 -1.34
C LEU A 57 -20.38 -0.83 -0.16
N ARG A 58 -20.55 0.49 -0.10
CA ARG A 58 -21.23 1.19 1.00
C ARG A 58 -22.76 1.13 0.97
N GLU A 59 -23.38 0.95 -0.18
CA GLU A 59 -24.84 1.02 -0.31
C GLU A 59 -25.51 -0.34 -0.52
N ARG A 60 -24.76 -1.34 -1.02
CA ARG A 60 -25.32 -2.63 -1.43
C ARG A 60 -24.67 -3.84 -0.79
N ILE A 61 -23.35 -3.83 -0.62
CA ILE A 61 -22.60 -5.01 -0.16
C ILE A 61 -22.41 -4.97 1.37
N ASP A 62 -22.00 -3.82 1.90
CA ASP A 62 -21.74 -3.62 3.33
C ASP A 62 -22.35 -2.28 3.82
N PRO A 63 -23.70 -2.18 3.83
CA PRO A 63 -24.37 -0.95 4.26
C PRO A 63 -24.23 -0.67 5.75
N GLU A 64 -24.16 -1.72 6.58
CA GLU A 64 -24.04 -1.61 8.03
C GLU A 64 -22.59 -1.41 8.51
N CYS A 65 -21.62 -1.35 7.58
CA CYS A 65 -20.20 -1.18 7.87
C CYS A 65 -19.65 -2.26 8.82
N GLU A 66 -20.07 -3.51 8.62
CA GLU A 66 -19.56 -4.65 9.40
C GLU A 66 -18.08 -4.91 9.07
N TYR A 67 -17.68 -4.65 7.82
CA TYR A 67 -16.31 -4.88 7.33
C TYR A 67 -15.57 -3.59 6.99
N LEU A 68 -16.29 -2.58 6.52
CA LEU A 68 -15.74 -1.27 6.23
C LEU A 68 -15.57 -0.44 7.50
N ALA A 69 -14.37 0.10 7.69
CA ALA A 69 -14.19 1.15 8.69
C ALA A 69 -15.05 2.38 8.31
N PRO A 70 -15.63 3.08 9.30
CA PRO A 70 -16.37 4.31 9.05
C PRO A 70 -15.50 5.34 8.32
N PRO A 71 -16.11 6.21 7.50
CA PRO A 71 -15.37 7.15 6.67
C PRO A 71 -14.44 8.02 7.52
N GLN A 72 -13.14 7.96 7.22
CA GLN A 72 -12.15 8.78 7.91
C GLN A 72 -12.27 10.24 7.48
N PRO A 73 -12.16 11.21 8.41
CA PRO A 73 -12.01 12.61 8.05
C PRO A 73 -10.72 12.79 7.23
N ALA A 74 -10.76 13.65 6.21
CA ALA A 74 -9.68 13.81 5.24
C ALA A 74 -8.30 13.99 5.91
N ALA A 75 -7.42 13.00 5.74
CA ALA A 75 -6.08 13.00 6.31
C ALA A 75 -5.19 14.09 5.67
N ARG A 76 -4.55 14.92 6.51
CA ARG A 76 -3.55 15.93 6.12
C ARG A 76 -2.35 15.23 5.45
N LYS A 77 -2.07 15.57 4.19
CA LYS A 77 -0.87 15.14 3.47
C LYS A 77 0.32 16.02 3.87
N ASN A 78 1.19 15.54 4.77
CA ASN A 78 2.49 16.16 5.03
C ASN A 78 3.64 15.33 4.42
N GLN A 79 4.45 16.07 3.64
CA GLN A 79 5.82 15.85 3.13
C GLN A 79 6.67 14.73 3.75
N VAL A 80 7.48 14.05 2.90
CA VAL A 80 8.98 14.02 2.95
C VAL A 80 9.46 13.59 1.55
N THR A 81 9.88 14.51 0.66
CA THR A 81 11.24 15.07 0.49
C THR A 81 12.28 14.05 0.00
N ALA A 82 12.51 14.10 -1.31
CA ALA A 82 13.73 13.62 -1.94
C ALA A 82 14.96 14.17 -1.21
N ARG A 83 15.78 13.28 -0.65
CA ARG A 83 17.19 13.57 -0.34
C ARG A 83 18.05 12.40 -0.76
N ARG A 84 18.46 12.42 -2.04
CA ARG A 84 19.72 11.80 -2.44
C ARG A 84 20.36 12.69 -3.51
N GLY A 85 21.42 13.36 -3.11
CA GLY A 85 22.19 14.25 -3.98
C GLY A 85 22.98 15.27 -3.17
N LEU A 86 24.07 14.83 -2.53
CA LEU A 86 25.39 15.45 -2.69
C LEU A 86 26.44 14.51 -2.10
N GLU A 87 27.14 13.81 -2.97
CA GLU A 87 28.52 13.38 -2.73
C GLU A 87 29.44 14.57 -3.05
N LEU A 88 30.49 14.70 -2.22
CA LEU A 88 31.67 15.60 -2.27
C LEU A 88 31.48 17.03 -1.75
#